data_AF-G5SM64-F1
#
_entry.id   AF-G5SM64-F1
#
_cell.length_a   1.000
_cell.length_b   1.000
_cell.length_c   1.000
_cell.angle_alpha   90.00
_cell.angle_beta   90.00
_cell.angle_gamma   90.00
#
_symmetry.space_group_name_H-M   'P 1'
#
loop_
_entity.id
_entity.type
_entity.pdbx_description
1 polymer ?
#
loop_
_entity_poly.entity_id
_entity_poly.type
_entity_poly.pdbx_seq_one_letter_code
_entity_poly.pdbx_strand_id
1 'polypeptide(L)'
;MAKDRYEVFKDKVPAGTRISVPDAVREGGSSEKSTHYIYVQPSETPTRISGLSIPIRENPGPGQYRYITFAWIKWGGEEIGMQLGVKNVKGNAPGKKYNYTYMAGPGKELSGLKVDKKVTGGWMVVTRDLWKDFGEFTLTDVSFLCPTRRDAGFDNIILGATQDAFADVAPKILPGKVAAAETVNDAAADSISLDTPVEEEEAEQQVQIDWAAQIKAGGFIMYPLYLLGILALVITIQRFFTSTRGRLAPKNLAEKVNACIARKDYDGAVDLCKKSSSTLGNSLGFIVEHRDADWETVCQTAGDMAARDIRSHLSRIYPLTVISSLSPLLGLFGTIVGMIEAFGLVALFGDEGGASILSDSISKALITTAAGLVVAMPSIAVYFILKSRISNLGSQIEMGIESVVNAIYLNKKTE
;
A
#
# COMPACT_ATOMS: atom_id res chain seq x y z
N MET A 1 50.11 10.60 1.93
CA MET A 1 49.55 9.23 1.85
C MET A 1 48.88 8.92 3.17
N ALA A 2 47.59 8.58 3.11
CA ALA A 2 46.71 8.31 4.24
C ALA A 2 47.21 7.10 5.05
N LYS A 3 47.98 7.34 6.14
CA LYS A 3 48.54 6.26 6.98
C LYS A 3 47.58 5.76 8.06
N ASP A 4 46.47 6.46 8.29
CA ASP A 4 45.62 6.22 9.47
C ASP A 4 44.21 5.75 9.11
N ARG A 5 43.95 5.44 7.82
CA ARG A 5 42.65 4.91 7.38
C ARG A 5 42.77 3.79 6.35
N TYR A 6 41.81 2.87 6.39
CA TYR A 6 41.63 1.80 5.42
C TYR A 6 40.23 1.88 4.82
N GLU A 7 40.16 1.99 3.50
CA GLU A 7 38.91 2.05 2.76
C GLU A 7 38.44 0.62 2.47
N VAL A 8 37.44 0.13 3.21
CA VAL A 8 36.81 -1.17 2.94
C VAL A 8 35.96 -1.08 1.67
N PHE A 9 35.32 0.06 1.45
CA PHE A 9 34.65 0.43 0.21
C PHE A 9 34.49 1.95 0.11
N LYS A 10 34.80 2.54 -1.04
CA LYS A 10 34.58 3.96 -1.34
C LYS A 10 34.08 4.16 -2.76
N ASP A 11 34.94 3.93 -3.75
CA ASP A 11 34.53 3.87 -5.17
C ASP A 11 34.81 2.49 -5.79
N LYS A 12 35.69 1.71 -5.16
CA LYS A 12 36.08 0.38 -5.61
C LYS A 12 36.37 -0.52 -4.43
N VAL A 13 36.21 -1.81 -4.66
CA VAL A 13 36.56 -2.87 -3.73
C VAL A 13 38.09 -3.01 -3.66
N PRO A 14 38.71 -3.14 -2.46
CA PRO A 14 40.17 -3.22 -2.32
C PRO A 14 40.79 -4.43 -3.03
N ALA A 15 42.00 -4.26 -3.54
CA ALA A 15 42.75 -5.35 -4.18
C ALA A 15 42.91 -6.55 -3.23
N GLY A 16 42.59 -7.76 -3.71
CA GLY A 16 42.67 -8.99 -2.93
C GLY A 16 41.41 -9.36 -2.15
N THR A 17 40.37 -8.51 -2.18
CA THR A 17 39.05 -8.82 -1.59
C THR A 17 38.06 -9.29 -2.66
N ARG A 18 37.02 -10.03 -2.25
CA ARG A 18 35.99 -10.58 -3.15
C ARG A 18 34.61 -10.12 -2.70
N ILE A 19 33.84 -9.57 -3.63
CA ILE A 19 32.41 -9.30 -3.43
C ILE A 19 31.59 -10.51 -3.88
N SER A 20 30.61 -10.93 -3.08
CA SER A 20 29.80 -12.12 -3.39
C SER A 20 28.85 -11.93 -4.58
N VAL A 21 28.49 -10.69 -4.90
CA VAL A 21 27.63 -10.33 -6.02
C VAL A 21 28.42 -9.42 -6.97
N PRO A 22 28.80 -9.89 -8.18
CA PRO A 22 29.71 -9.19 -9.09
C PRO A 22 29.22 -7.79 -9.51
N ASP A 23 27.92 -7.62 -9.73
CA ASP A 23 27.30 -6.38 -10.23
C ASP A 23 26.64 -5.55 -9.12
N ALA A 24 27.10 -5.71 -7.87
CA ALA A 24 26.56 -4.96 -6.74
C ALA A 24 27.01 -3.49 -6.70
N VAL A 25 28.05 -3.11 -7.44
CA VAL A 25 28.54 -1.71 -7.43
C VAL A 25 27.81 -0.91 -8.52
N ARG A 26 27.17 0.21 -8.14
CA ARG A 26 26.42 1.10 -9.04
C ARG A 26 26.93 2.53 -8.98
N GLU A 27 26.71 3.29 -10.05
CA GLU A 27 27.03 4.72 -10.11
C GLU A 27 26.11 5.55 -9.18
N GLY A 28 26.69 6.55 -8.53
CA GLY A 28 26.07 7.41 -7.52
C GLY A 28 26.76 7.29 -6.16
N GLY A 29 26.31 8.01 -5.14
CA GLY A 29 26.96 7.95 -3.83
C GLY A 29 26.27 8.78 -2.77
N SER A 30 26.79 8.68 -1.56
CA SER A 30 26.33 9.39 -0.36
C SER A 30 26.79 10.84 -0.27
N SER A 31 27.73 11.25 -1.12
CA SER A 31 28.27 12.62 -1.16
C SER A 31 28.68 13.01 -2.57
N GLU A 32 28.85 14.31 -2.84
CA GLU A 32 29.37 14.84 -4.12
C GLU A 32 30.75 14.28 -4.51
N LYS A 33 31.49 13.70 -3.54
CA LYS A 33 32.81 13.10 -3.73
C LYS A 33 32.77 11.57 -3.86
N SER A 34 31.61 10.94 -3.71
CA SER A 34 31.44 9.49 -3.90
C SER A 34 30.75 9.24 -5.24
N THR A 35 31.38 8.40 -6.06
CA THR A 35 30.92 8.11 -7.42
C THR A 35 30.27 6.75 -7.55
N HIS A 36 30.51 5.84 -6.59
CA HIS A 36 29.93 4.50 -6.59
C HIS A 36 29.43 4.09 -5.21
N TYR A 37 28.39 3.25 -5.19
CA TYR A 37 27.89 2.63 -3.97
C TYR A 37 27.57 1.14 -4.17
N ILE A 38 27.51 0.39 -3.07
CA ILE A 38 27.08 -1.01 -3.07
C ILE A 38 25.56 -1.06 -2.97
N TYR A 39 24.92 -1.51 -4.03
CA TYR A 39 23.50 -1.79 -4.12
C TYR A 39 23.20 -3.24 -3.70
N VAL A 40 22.20 -3.40 -2.84
CA VAL A 40 21.80 -4.67 -2.24
C VAL A 40 20.31 -4.83 -2.36
N GLN A 41 19.87 -5.93 -2.97
CA GLN A 41 18.46 -6.30 -3.07
C GLN A 41 17.99 -7.04 -1.80
N PRO A 42 16.68 -7.05 -1.50
CA PRO A 42 16.13 -7.92 -0.47
C PRO A 42 16.49 -9.38 -0.74
N SER A 43 17.24 -10.00 0.18
CA SER A 43 17.71 -11.38 0.03
C SER A 43 18.04 -11.96 1.39
N GLU A 44 17.73 -13.25 1.57
CA GLU A 44 18.18 -14.04 2.72
C GLU A 44 19.70 -14.25 2.72
N THR A 45 20.34 -14.16 1.55
CA THR A 45 21.80 -14.23 1.40
C THR A 45 22.37 -12.83 1.21
N PRO A 46 23.09 -12.27 2.20
CA PRO A 46 23.56 -10.90 2.12
C PRO A 46 24.74 -10.77 1.14
N THR A 47 24.78 -9.67 0.40
CA THR A 47 25.98 -9.25 -0.33
C THR A 47 27.10 -9.03 0.68
N ARG A 48 28.29 -9.59 0.45
CA ARG A 48 29.42 -9.45 1.36
C ARG A 48 30.72 -9.16 0.63
N ILE A 49 31.56 -8.35 1.25
CA ILE A 49 32.98 -8.18 0.90
C ILE A 49 33.79 -9.07 1.83
N SER A 50 34.55 -10.00 1.27
CA SER A 50 35.32 -11.02 1.99
C SER A 50 36.79 -10.97 1.61
N GLY A 51 37.65 -11.58 2.45
CA GLY A 51 39.10 -11.57 2.25
C GLY A 51 39.81 -10.43 2.98
N LEU A 52 39.15 -9.81 3.97
CA LEU A 52 39.78 -8.85 4.87
C LEU A 52 40.56 -9.59 5.95
N SER A 53 41.57 -8.94 6.53
CA SER A 53 42.31 -9.44 7.69
C SER A 53 42.78 -8.25 8.52
N ILE A 54 41.83 -7.50 9.07
CA ILE A 54 42.09 -6.19 9.66
C ILE A 54 41.95 -6.25 11.19
N PRO A 55 43.02 -6.05 11.95
CA PRO A 55 42.98 -6.07 13.41
C PRO A 55 42.35 -4.79 14.00
N ILE A 56 41.34 -4.98 14.87
CA ILE A 56 40.68 -3.91 15.65
C ILE A 56 41.23 -3.89 17.08
N ARG A 57 41.75 -2.74 17.54
CA ARG A 57 42.46 -2.61 18.82
C ARG A 57 42.07 -1.32 19.55
N GLU A 58 42.19 -1.32 20.89
CA GLU A 58 41.96 -0.15 21.73
C GLU A 58 42.95 1.00 21.42
N ASN A 59 44.22 0.64 21.25
CA ASN A 59 45.33 1.52 20.93
C ASN A 59 45.97 1.03 19.63
N PRO A 60 45.46 1.43 18.45
CA PRO A 60 45.90 0.90 17.17
C PRO A 60 47.33 1.33 16.82
N GLY A 61 48.18 0.35 16.52
CA GLY A 61 49.47 0.55 15.85
C GLY A 61 49.33 0.59 14.31
N PRO A 62 50.46 0.63 13.57
CA PRO A 62 50.44 0.62 12.11
C PRO A 62 49.67 -0.58 11.53
N GLY A 63 48.68 -0.31 10.67
CA GLY A 63 47.83 -1.34 10.06
C GLY A 63 46.73 -1.91 10.97
N GLN A 64 46.54 -1.31 12.15
CA GLN A 64 45.44 -1.60 13.08
C GLN A 64 44.48 -0.41 13.14
N TYR A 65 43.21 -0.66 13.47
CA TYR A 65 42.18 0.37 13.46
C TYR A 65 41.28 0.25 14.70
N ARG A 66 40.48 1.29 14.95
CA ARG A 66 39.54 1.33 16.09
C ARG A 66 38.16 1.81 15.70
N TYR A 67 38.08 2.77 14.80
CA TYR A 67 36.84 3.41 14.42
C TYR A 67 36.40 2.95 13.04
N ILE A 68 35.10 2.99 12.80
CA ILE A 68 34.50 2.80 11.48
C ILE A 68 33.59 3.97 11.17
N THR A 69 33.61 4.44 9.93
CA THR A 69 32.56 5.24 9.35
C THR A 69 31.97 4.51 8.15
N PHE A 70 30.66 4.60 7.98
CA PHE A 70 29.97 4.07 6.80
C PHE A 70 28.71 4.89 6.56
N ALA A 71 28.29 4.95 5.29
CA ALA A 71 27.01 5.50 4.90
C ALA A 71 26.11 4.37 4.42
N TRP A 72 24.84 4.42 4.80
CA TRP A 72 23.83 3.51 4.28
C TRP A 72 22.55 4.26 3.91
N ILE A 73 21.75 3.67 3.04
CA ILE A 73 20.43 4.17 2.67
C ILE A 73 19.50 2.99 2.46
N LYS A 74 18.23 3.17 2.80
CA LYS A 74 17.19 2.19 2.52
C LYS A 74 16.09 2.88 1.73
N TRP A 75 15.80 2.37 0.53
CA TRP A 75 14.78 2.97 -0.34
C TRP A 75 13.35 2.53 0.00
N GLY A 76 13.19 1.61 0.96
CA GLY A 76 11.92 1.18 1.55
C GLY A 76 12.14 0.00 2.50
N GLY A 77 11.19 -0.33 3.39
CA GLY A 77 11.40 -1.37 4.42
C GLY A 77 11.72 -0.79 5.80
N GLU A 78 11.67 -1.63 6.83
CA GLU A 78 11.66 -1.19 8.24
C GLU A 78 13.01 -1.37 8.93
N GLU A 79 13.96 -2.07 8.34
CA GLU A 79 15.29 -2.23 8.91
C GLU A 79 16.39 -2.38 7.84
N ILE A 80 17.60 -2.01 8.24
CA ILE A 80 18.84 -2.15 7.48
C ILE A 80 19.95 -2.51 8.45
N GLY A 81 20.93 -3.30 8.00
CA GLY A 81 22.06 -3.63 8.85
C GLY A 81 23.35 -3.87 8.09
N MET A 82 24.44 -3.84 8.85
CA MET A 82 25.77 -4.20 8.39
C MET A 82 26.40 -5.09 9.45
N GLN A 83 26.72 -6.33 9.05
CA GLN A 83 27.35 -7.31 9.92
C GLN A 83 28.84 -7.39 9.63
N LEU A 84 29.63 -7.41 10.69
CA LEU A 84 31.07 -7.58 10.64
C LEU A 84 31.41 -9.03 10.90
N GLY A 85 32.06 -9.68 9.93
CA GLY A 85 32.63 -11.00 10.15
C GLY A 85 33.89 -10.90 10.98
N VAL A 86 33.99 -11.72 12.02
CA VAL A 86 35.05 -11.61 13.03
C VAL A 86 35.80 -12.92 13.24
N LYS A 87 37.10 -12.79 13.52
CA LYS A 87 37.97 -13.86 14.03
C LYS A 87 38.79 -13.36 15.21
N ASN A 88 39.39 -14.28 15.96
CA ASN A 88 40.32 -13.98 17.06
C ASN A 88 39.73 -13.04 18.12
N VAL A 89 38.46 -13.27 18.48
CA VAL A 89 37.78 -12.53 19.55
C VAL A 89 38.44 -12.86 20.89
N LYS A 90 38.85 -11.84 21.64
CA LYS A 90 39.42 -12.03 22.99
C LYS A 90 38.38 -11.78 24.08
N GLY A 91 38.33 -12.67 25.07
CA GLY A 91 37.51 -12.50 26.28
C GLY A 91 35.99 -12.60 26.07
N ASN A 92 35.23 -12.05 27.02
CA ASN A 92 33.78 -11.92 26.93
C ASN A 92 33.41 -10.56 26.33
N ALA A 93 33.77 -10.39 25.06
CA ALA A 93 33.61 -9.13 24.35
C ALA A 93 32.12 -8.73 24.25
N PRO A 94 31.76 -7.44 24.44
CA PRO A 94 30.37 -6.94 24.39
C PRO A 94 29.65 -7.30 23.08
N GLY A 95 30.39 -7.47 21.98
CA GLY A 95 29.84 -7.76 20.66
C GLY A 95 29.20 -9.12 20.48
N LYS A 96 29.44 -10.09 21.37
CA LYS A 96 28.74 -11.39 21.35
C LYS A 96 27.21 -11.24 21.51
N LYS A 97 26.74 -10.23 22.27
CA LYS A 97 25.32 -9.93 22.45
C LYS A 97 24.64 -9.46 21.15
N TYR A 98 25.40 -8.84 20.26
CA TYR A 98 24.90 -8.15 19.07
C TYR A 98 25.33 -8.83 17.76
N ASN A 99 25.92 -10.02 17.85
CA ASN A 99 26.46 -10.75 16.70
C ASN A 99 27.29 -9.87 15.74
N TYR A 100 28.05 -8.92 16.29
CA TYR A 100 28.88 -7.95 15.57
C TYR A 100 28.16 -7.18 14.45
N THR A 101 26.86 -6.93 14.64
CA THR A 101 25.99 -6.30 13.65
C THR A 101 25.60 -4.90 14.10
N TYR A 102 25.69 -3.92 13.21
CA TYR A 102 25.02 -2.63 13.36
C TYR A 102 23.69 -2.66 12.61
N MET A 103 22.64 -2.14 13.23
CA MET A 103 21.32 -2.07 12.60
C MET A 103 20.62 -0.73 12.84
N ALA A 104 19.72 -0.36 11.96
CA ALA A 104 18.79 0.74 12.16
C ALA A 104 17.36 0.30 11.81
N GLY A 105 16.38 0.89 12.51
CA GLY A 105 14.97 0.67 12.25
C GLY A 105 14.22 -0.17 13.31
N PRO A 106 12.88 -0.16 13.29
CA PRO A 106 12.04 -0.91 14.23
C PRO A 106 11.84 -2.40 13.88
N GLY A 107 12.39 -2.89 12.76
CA GLY A 107 12.23 -4.29 12.33
C GLY A 107 12.74 -5.32 13.34
N LYS A 108 12.31 -6.57 13.15
CA LYS A 108 12.57 -7.71 14.04
C LYS A 108 13.43 -8.80 13.38
N GLU A 109 13.79 -8.65 12.10
CA GLU A 109 14.53 -9.68 11.35
C GLU A 109 16.03 -9.59 11.64
N LEU A 110 16.53 -8.40 12.01
CA LEU A 110 17.92 -8.21 12.42
C LEU A 110 18.07 -8.16 13.94
N SER A 111 19.14 -8.78 14.41
CA SER A 111 19.65 -8.62 15.78
C SER A 111 21.03 -7.97 15.72
N GLY A 112 21.20 -6.86 16.44
CA GLY A 112 22.41 -6.07 16.37
C GLY A 112 22.40 -4.87 17.30
N LEU A 113 23.51 -4.15 17.32
CA LEU A 113 23.64 -2.89 18.02
C LEU A 113 22.86 -1.82 17.25
N LYS A 114 21.77 -1.34 17.86
CA LYS A 114 20.86 -0.38 17.23
C LYS A 114 21.50 1.01 17.20
N VAL A 115 21.84 1.47 16.01
CA VAL A 115 22.45 2.78 15.74
C VAL A 115 21.37 3.87 15.64
N ASP A 116 20.23 3.53 15.02
CA ASP A 116 19.06 4.43 14.95
C ASP A 116 17.76 3.64 15.14
N LYS A 117 16.74 4.30 15.71
CA LYS A 117 15.39 3.76 15.90
C LYS A 117 14.60 3.70 14.60
N LYS A 118 14.93 4.53 13.60
CA LYS A 118 14.24 4.55 12.30
C LYS A 118 15.22 4.53 11.14
N VAL A 119 14.79 3.95 10.03
CA VAL A 119 15.54 4.04 8.77
C VAL A 119 15.08 5.28 8.01
N THR A 120 15.98 6.21 7.75
CA THR A 120 15.69 7.42 6.99
C THR A 120 15.74 7.13 5.49
N GLY A 121 14.89 7.79 4.69
CA GLY A 121 14.87 7.64 3.23
C GLY A 121 16.07 8.29 2.50
N GLY A 122 16.98 8.92 3.23
CA GLY A 122 18.24 9.49 2.72
C GLY A 122 19.46 8.76 3.27
N TRP A 123 20.63 9.06 2.70
CA TRP A 123 21.91 8.54 3.18
C TRP A 123 22.15 8.95 4.63
N MET A 124 22.32 7.96 5.48
CA MET A 124 22.68 8.13 6.88
C MET A 124 24.14 7.73 7.06
N VAL A 125 24.95 8.68 7.54
CA VAL A 125 26.35 8.46 7.88
C VAL A 125 26.45 8.07 9.34
N VAL A 126 27.13 6.96 9.59
CA VAL A 126 27.31 6.38 10.91
C VAL A 126 28.80 6.29 11.20
N THR A 127 29.23 6.83 12.34
CA THR A 127 30.59 6.68 12.85
C THR A 127 30.56 6.02 14.22
N ARG A 128 31.30 4.92 14.40
CA ARG A 128 31.30 4.10 15.63
C ARG A 128 32.70 3.74 16.08
N ASP A 129 32.85 3.54 17.38
CA ASP A 129 34.05 2.96 18.01
C ASP A 129 33.87 1.44 18.07
N LEU A 130 34.52 0.71 17.16
CA LEU A 130 34.41 -0.75 17.05
C LEU A 130 34.92 -1.45 18.30
N TRP A 131 35.97 -0.91 18.93
CA TRP A 131 36.52 -1.54 20.12
C TRP A 131 35.59 -1.36 21.33
N LYS A 132 35.01 -0.17 21.49
CA LYS A 132 34.02 0.07 22.55
C LYS A 132 32.76 -0.77 22.36
N ASP A 133 32.29 -0.91 21.12
CA ASP A 133 31.07 -1.62 20.79
C ASP A 133 31.25 -3.16 20.83
N PHE A 134 32.40 -3.66 20.37
CA PHE A 134 32.58 -5.09 20.10
C PHE A 134 33.87 -5.70 20.67
N GLY A 135 34.74 -4.92 21.30
CA GLY A 135 36.01 -5.39 21.89
C GLY A 135 37.13 -5.62 20.85
N GLU A 136 38.13 -6.42 21.24
CA GLU A 136 39.25 -6.77 20.37
C GLU A 136 38.89 -7.96 19.47
N PHE A 137 39.01 -7.76 18.14
CA PHE A 137 38.80 -8.80 17.14
C PHE A 137 39.60 -8.52 15.85
N THR A 138 39.55 -9.44 14.90
CA THR A 138 40.04 -9.27 13.52
C THR A 138 38.85 -9.31 12.57
N LEU A 139 38.65 -8.23 11.80
CA LEU A 139 37.63 -8.13 10.78
C LEU A 139 38.01 -8.96 9.54
N THR A 140 37.14 -9.89 9.15
CA THR A 140 37.36 -10.80 8.00
C THR A 140 36.50 -10.48 6.79
N ASP A 141 35.32 -9.93 7.04
CA ASP A 141 34.34 -9.62 6.01
C ASP A 141 33.33 -8.60 6.52
N VAL A 142 32.63 -7.96 5.58
CA VAL A 142 31.52 -7.05 5.85
C VAL A 142 30.34 -7.53 5.02
N SER A 143 29.24 -7.84 5.68
CA SER A 143 28.00 -8.31 5.08
C SER A 143 26.91 -7.24 5.17
N PHE A 144 26.24 -7.01 4.06
CA PHE A 144 25.22 -5.98 3.90
C PHE A 144 23.84 -6.59 4.02
N LEU A 145 23.13 -6.26 5.10
CA LEU A 145 21.87 -6.88 5.47
C LEU A 145 20.70 -6.01 5.00
N CYS A 146 19.83 -6.60 4.19
CA CYS A 146 18.60 -5.98 3.68
C CYS A 146 17.47 -7.02 3.74
N PRO A 147 16.83 -7.22 4.90
CA PRO A 147 16.01 -8.41 5.12
C PRO A 147 14.57 -8.28 4.56
N THR A 148 14.01 -7.07 4.41
CA THR A 148 12.67 -6.88 3.81
C THR A 148 12.51 -5.64 2.94
N ARG A 149 11.61 -5.77 1.93
CA ARG A 149 11.03 -4.74 1.04
C ARG A 149 12.01 -3.71 0.47
N ARG A 150 12.13 -3.60 -0.86
CA ARG A 150 12.99 -2.63 -1.58
C ARG A 150 14.48 -2.70 -1.21
N ASP A 151 15.30 -2.07 -2.04
CA ASP A 151 16.74 -2.23 -1.99
C ASP A 151 17.41 -1.35 -0.92
N ALA A 152 18.68 -1.61 -0.66
CA ALA A 152 19.55 -0.85 0.24
C ALA A 152 20.86 -0.47 -0.45
N GLY A 153 21.43 0.66 -0.04
CA GLY A 153 22.69 1.18 -0.54
C GLY A 153 23.70 1.32 0.60
N PHE A 154 24.97 0.99 0.34
CA PHE A 154 26.07 1.15 1.29
C PHE A 154 27.24 1.85 0.60
N ASP A 155 27.85 2.81 1.27
CA ASP A 155 28.89 3.67 0.71
C ASP A 155 29.87 4.12 1.81
N ASN A 156 31.05 4.62 1.44
CA ASN A 156 32.04 5.24 2.33
C ASN A 156 32.36 4.43 3.58
N ILE A 157 32.59 3.12 3.42
CA ILE A 157 32.96 2.20 4.50
C ILE A 157 34.47 2.31 4.73
N ILE A 158 34.86 3.04 5.76
CA ILE A 158 36.25 3.40 6.03
C ILE A 158 36.56 3.12 7.50
N LEU A 159 37.68 2.47 7.75
CA LEU A 159 38.25 2.26 9.08
C LEU A 159 39.29 3.33 9.38
N GLY A 160 39.35 3.77 10.63
CA GLY A 160 40.27 4.80 11.11
C GLY A 160 40.96 4.37 12.39
N ALA A 161 42.25 4.70 12.52
CA ALA A 161 42.98 4.53 13.78
C ALA A 161 42.49 5.54 14.84
N THR A 162 42.14 6.75 14.41
CA THR A 162 41.58 7.84 15.23
C THR A 162 40.29 8.38 14.62
N GLN A 163 39.49 9.09 15.42
CA GLN A 163 38.25 9.71 14.95
C GLN A 163 38.50 10.85 13.95
N ASP A 164 39.65 11.53 14.06
CA ASP A 164 40.05 12.62 13.15
C ASP A 164 40.35 12.14 11.72
N ALA A 165 40.55 10.83 11.54
CA ALA A 165 40.79 10.23 10.22
C ALA A 165 39.60 10.36 9.24
N PHE A 166 38.44 10.81 9.74
CA PHE A 166 37.21 10.99 8.96
C PHE A 166 36.81 12.45 8.73
N ALA A 167 37.62 13.42 9.16
CA ALA A 167 37.25 14.85 9.13
C ALA A 167 36.90 15.39 7.73
N ASP A 168 37.41 14.75 6.67
CA ASP A 168 37.18 15.10 5.27
C ASP A 168 36.01 14.32 4.61
N VAL A 169 35.49 13.29 5.28
CA VAL A 169 34.44 12.39 4.77
C VAL A 169 33.13 12.53 5.57
N ALA A 170 33.19 12.86 6.85
CA ALA A 170 32.04 13.10 7.72
C ALA A 170 32.03 14.57 8.19
N PRO A 171 31.09 15.41 7.71
CA PRO A 171 31.01 16.81 8.16
C PRO A 171 30.42 16.83 9.57
N LYS A 172 31.20 17.25 10.58
CA LYS A 172 30.77 17.50 11.97
C LYS A 172 29.96 16.37 12.63
N ILE A 173 30.59 15.72 13.60
CA ILE A 173 29.98 14.82 14.60
C ILE A 173 28.60 15.38 15.01
N LEU A 174 27.51 14.78 14.52
CA LEU A 174 26.23 14.89 15.21
C LEU A 174 26.46 14.24 16.58
N PRO A 175 26.13 14.90 17.70
CA PRO A 175 26.40 14.37 19.02
C PRO A 175 25.77 12.98 19.08
N GLY A 176 26.64 11.98 19.28
CA GLY A 176 26.21 10.62 19.42
C GLY A 176 25.14 10.58 20.49
N LYS A 177 23.91 10.25 20.11
CA LYS A 177 22.99 9.61 21.04
C LYS A 177 23.69 8.31 21.42
N VAL A 178 24.34 8.34 22.58
CA VAL A 178 24.74 7.13 23.30
C VAL A 178 23.50 6.24 23.32
N ALA A 179 23.59 5.05 22.75
CA ALA A 179 22.52 4.07 22.78
C ALA A 179 22.16 3.82 24.26
N ALA A 180 20.90 4.03 24.63
CA ALA A 180 20.41 3.63 25.93
C ALA A 180 20.38 2.08 25.95
N ALA A 181 21.13 1.48 26.86
CA ALA A 181 21.09 0.05 27.09
C ALA A 181 19.77 -0.29 27.80
N GLU A 182 18.91 -1.08 27.17
CA GLU A 182 17.87 -1.81 27.90
C GLU A 182 18.49 -3.08 28.50
N THR A 183 18.37 -3.20 29.81
CA THR A 183 18.73 -4.39 30.58
C THR A 183 17.63 -5.43 30.42
N VAL A 184 17.98 -6.63 29.95
CA VAL A 184 17.10 -7.81 30.01
C VAL A 184 17.45 -8.55 31.30
N ASN A 185 16.44 -8.87 32.11
CA ASN A 185 16.59 -9.67 33.32
C ASN A 185 17.00 -11.11 32.97
N ASP A 186 18.13 -11.57 33.53
CA ASP A 186 18.77 -12.88 33.32
C ASP A 186 18.08 -14.07 34.04
N ALA A 187 16.75 -14.14 34.10
CA ALA A 187 16.07 -15.15 34.92
C ALA A 187 15.22 -16.18 34.17
N ALA A 188 15.26 -16.26 32.84
CA ALA A 188 14.45 -17.23 32.08
C ALA A 188 15.22 -17.95 30.95
N ALA A 189 16.54 -18.07 31.08
CA ALA A 189 17.35 -18.91 30.21
C ALA A 189 17.74 -20.19 30.94
N ASP A 190 16.76 -21.03 31.27
CA ASP A 190 16.98 -22.47 31.35
C ASP A 190 15.63 -23.20 31.32
N SER A 191 15.53 -24.16 30.39
CA SER A 191 14.34 -24.93 29.99
C SER A 191 13.27 -24.09 29.27
N ILE A 192 12.92 -24.41 28.03
CA ILE A 192 11.78 -25.29 27.67
C ILE A 192 11.88 -25.46 26.13
N SER A 193 12.22 -26.62 25.58
CA SER A 193 11.32 -27.73 25.16
C SER A 193 10.05 -27.27 24.42
N LEU A 194 9.86 -27.79 23.21
CA LEU A 194 8.67 -27.60 22.38
C LEU A 194 7.38 -27.98 23.13
N ASP A 195 6.30 -27.28 22.79
CA ASP A 195 4.89 -27.41 23.19
C ASP A 195 4.36 -26.52 24.32
N THR A 196 3.12 -26.05 24.07
CA THR A 196 2.14 -25.34 24.90
C THR A 196 2.20 -23.80 24.97
N PRO A 197 1.03 -23.11 25.07
CA PRO A 197 0.59 -22.09 24.14
C PRO A 197 0.90 -20.68 24.64
N VAL A 198 0.98 -19.75 23.69
CA VAL A 198 1.13 -18.31 23.93
C VAL A 198 -0.09 -17.81 24.69
N GLU A 199 0.06 -17.50 25.98
CA GLU A 199 -0.80 -16.52 26.63
C GLU A 199 -0.22 -15.14 26.34
N GLU A 200 -0.96 -14.42 25.49
CA GLU A 200 -0.80 -13.02 25.15
C GLU A 200 -1.02 -12.16 26.41
N GLU A 201 0.00 -11.41 26.83
CA GLU A 201 -0.23 -10.12 27.46
C GLU A 201 0.34 -9.03 26.54
N GLU A 202 -0.50 -8.68 25.56
CA GLU A 202 -0.37 -7.46 24.78
C GLU A 202 -0.58 -6.25 25.71
N ALA A 203 0.48 -5.53 26.05
CA ALA A 203 0.34 -4.10 26.31
C ALA A 203 0.17 -3.40 24.95
N GLU A 204 -1.06 -3.46 24.43
CA GLU A 204 -1.52 -2.69 23.27
C GLU A 204 -1.31 -1.18 23.54
N GLN A 205 -0.16 -0.63 23.18
CA GLN A 205 -0.15 0.75 22.69
C GLN A 205 -0.64 0.71 21.25
N GLN A 206 -1.95 0.54 21.10
CA GLN A 206 -2.65 0.87 19.87
C GLN A 206 -2.22 2.29 19.48
N VAL A 207 -1.62 2.45 18.30
CA VAL A 207 -1.65 3.73 17.60
C VAL A 207 -3.13 3.94 17.31
N GLN A 208 -3.82 4.57 18.25
CA GLN A 208 -5.20 4.96 18.09
C GLN A 208 -5.17 6.08 17.05
N ILE A 209 -5.25 5.68 15.78
CA ILE A 209 -5.51 6.61 14.69
C ILE A 209 -6.92 7.09 14.98
N ASP A 210 -7.01 8.28 15.57
CA ASP A 210 -8.28 8.98 15.65
C ASP A 210 -8.64 9.41 14.23
N TRP A 211 -9.30 8.50 13.51
CA TRP A 211 -9.74 8.69 12.14
C TRP A 211 -10.59 9.95 12.01
N ALA A 212 -11.35 10.32 13.05
CA ALA A 212 -12.17 11.53 13.04
C ALA A 212 -11.32 12.81 13.13
N ALA A 213 -10.24 12.80 13.92
CA ALA A 213 -9.29 13.90 13.98
C ALA A 213 -8.48 14.03 12.68
N GLN A 214 -8.05 12.92 12.08
CA GLN A 214 -7.28 12.90 10.83
C GLN A 214 -8.10 13.27 9.59
N ILE A 215 -9.38 12.93 9.57
CA ILE A 215 -10.37 13.35 8.56
C ILE A 215 -10.53 14.87 8.57
N LYS A 216 -10.59 15.50 9.75
CA LYS A 216 -10.54 16.98 9.87
C LYS A 216 -9.20 17.57 9.42
N ALA A 217 -8.11 16.83 9.57
CA ALA A 217 -6.78 17.29 9.17
C ALA A 217 -6.54 17.24 7.65
N GLY A 218 -7.30 16.45 6.87
CA GLY A 218 -7.12 16.20 5.41
C GLY A 218 -7.13 17.43 4.47
N GLY A 219 -7.38 18.63 4.99
CA GLY A 219 -7.26 19.88 4.25
C GLY A 219 -8.41 20.17 3.30
N PHE A 220 -8.24 21.21 2.49
CA PHE A 220 -9.29 21.73 1.63
C PHE A 220 -9.80 20.72 0.59
N ILE A 221 -8.92 19.84 0.09
CA ILE A 221 -9.28 18.80 -0.91
C ILE A 221 -10.17 17.71 -0.33
N MET A 222 -10.32 17.64 0.99
CA MET A 222 -11.18 16.67 1.65
C MET A 222 -12.68 17.00 1.48
N TYR A 223 -13.06 18.27 1.39
CA TYR A 223 -14.46 18.70 1.20
C TYR A 223 -15.12 18.15 -0.08
N PRO A 224 -14.53 18.27 -1.29
CA PRO A 224 -15.12 17.67 -2.48
C PRO A 224 -15.16 16.14 -2.41
N LEU A 225 -14.22 15.49 -1.72
CA LEU A 225 -14.25 14.05 -1.48
C LEU A 225 -15.45 13.63 -0.61
N TYR A 226 -15.74 14.36 0.47
CA TYR A 226 -16.94 14.09 1.26
C TYR A 226 -18.23 14.30 0.47
N LEU A 227 -18.29 15.35 -0.36
CA LEU A 227 -19.43 15.59 -1.22
C LEU A 227 -19.67 14.41 -2.17
N LEU A 228 -18.62 13.89 -2.80
CA LEU A 228 -18.70 12.70 -3.65
C LEU A 228 -19.12 11.45 -2.86
N GLY A 229 -18.60 11.27 -1.65
CA GLY A 229 -18.98 10.17 -0.76
C GLY A 229 -20.46 10.21 -0.37
N ILE A 230 -20.98 11.37 0.00
CA ILE A 230 -22.40 11.58 0.33
C ILE A 230 -23.27 11.34 -0.90
N LEU A 231 -22.89 11.87 -2.07
CA LEU A 231 -23.61 11.64 -3.31
C LEU A 231 -23.66 10.15 -3.67
N ALA A 232 -22.54 9.44 -3.55
CA ALA A 232 -22.48 7.99 -3.77
C ALA A 232 -23.40 7.23 -2.81
N LEU A 233 -23.41 7.61 -1.52
CA LEU A 233 -24.27 7.02 -0.51
C LEU A 233 -25.76 7.23 -0.82
N VAL A 234 -26.16 8.46 -1.14
CA VAL A 234 -27.54 8.81 -1.48
C VAL A 234 -28.01 8.02 -2.70
N ILE A 235 -27.19 7.98 -3.77
CA ILE A 235 -27.51 7.23 -4.98
C ILE A 235 -27.62 5.73 -4.66
N THR A 236 -26.69 5.19 -3.87
CA THR A 236 -26.70 3.78 -3.46
C THR A 236 -27.98 3.42 -2.73
N ILE A 237 -28.36 4.19 -1.70
CA ILE A 237 -29.57 3.95 -0.91
C ILE A 237 -30.81 4.06 -1.80
N GLN A 238 -30.94 5.16 -2.55
CA GLN A 238 -32.09 5.36 -3.43
C GLN A 238 -32.26 4.22 -4.45
N ARG A 239 -31.15 3.74 -5.02
CA ARG A 239 -31.16 2.69 -6.05
C ARG A 239 -31.34 1.30 -5.46
N PHE A 240 -30.82 1.05 -4.26
CA PHE A 240 -31.03 -0.22 -3.57
C PHE A 240 -32.52 -0.50 -3.36
N PHE A 241 -33.30 0.52 -2.99
CA PHE A 241 -34.76 0.41 -2.85
C PHE A 241 -35.52 0.43 -4.20
N THR A 242 -35.08 1.25 -5.16
CA THR A 242 -35.80 1.42 -6.43
C THR A 242 -35.55 0.29 -7.44
N SER A 243 -34.35 -0.30 -7.48
CA SER A 243 -33.99 -1.42 -8.38
C SER A 243 -34.40 -2.78 -7.83
N THR A 244 -35.52 -2.84 -7.12
CA THR A 244 -36.07 -4.09 -6.58
C THR A 244 -36.85 -4.83 -7.66
N ARG A 245 -36.75 -6.18 -7.62
CA ARG A 245 -37.39 -7.09 -8.59
C ARG A 245 -38.90 -6.85 -8.72
N GLY A 246 -39.57 -6.48 -7.62
CA GLY A 246 -41.00 -6.18 -7.61
C GLY A 246 -41.41 -4.95 -8.43
N ARG A 247 -40.52 -3.97 -8.66
CA ARG A 247 -40.82 -2.76 -9.45
C ARG A 247 -40.50 -2.89 -10.93
N LEU A 248 -39.49 -3.69 -11.30
CA LEU A 248 -39.09 -3.85 -12.71
C LEU A 248 -39.73 -5.09 -13.36
N ALA A 249 -39.63 -6.26 -12.71
CA ALA A 249 -40.06 -7.55 -13.24
C ALA A 249 -40.70 -8.41 -12.14
N PRO A 250 -41.99 -8.18 -11.81
CA PRO A 250 -42.69 -8.93 -10.79
C PRO A 250 -42.73 -10.42 -11.16
N LYS A 251 -42.46 -11.28 -10.17
CA LYS A 251 -42.51 -12.73 -10.37
C LYS A 251 -43.90 -13.15 -10.83
N ASN A 252 -43.93 -14.01 -11.85
CA ASN A 252 -45.12 -14.65 -12.38
C ASN A 252 -46.14 -13.69 -13.01
N LEU A 253 -45.77 -12.43 -13.30
CA LEU A 253 -46.67 -11.51 -14.00
C LEU A 253 -46.96 -12.03 -15.43
N ALA A 254 -45.90 -12.37 -16.17
CA ALA A 254 -46.04 -12.94 -17.52
C ALA A 254 -46.85 -14.25 -17.52
N GLU A 255 -46.62 -15.14 -16.54
CA GLU A 255 -47.40 -16.37 -16.37
C GLU A 255 -48.90 -16.10 -16.12
N LYS A 256 -49.22 -15.12 -15.26
CA LYS A 256 -50.62 -14.74 -14.98
C LYS A 256 -51.29 -14.12 -16.21
N VAL A 257 -50.57 -13.26 -16.93
CA VAL A 257 -51.05 -12.66 -18.18
C VAL A 257 -51.31 -13.74 -19.23
N ASN A 258 -50.39 -14.69 -19.41
CA ASN A 258 -50.56 -15.84 -20.29
C ASN A 258 -51.76 -16.70 -19.89
N ALA A 259 -52.01 -16.91 -18.59
CA ALA A 259 -53.16 -17.67 -18.12
C ALA A 259 -54.50 -16.95 -18.44
N CYS A 260 -54.55 -15.62 -18.37
CA CYS A 260 -55.70 -14.83 -18.80
C CYS A 260 -55.90 -14.90 -20.33
N ILE A 261 -54.82 -14.78 -21.10
CA ILE A 261 -54.84 -14.90 -22.58
C ILE A 261 -55.34 -16.28 -23.01
N ALA A 262 -54.89 -17.35 -22.34
CA ALA A 262 -55.35 -18.71 -22.62
C ALA A 262 -56.87 -18.90 -22.36
N ARG A 263 -57.44 -18.09 -21.46
CA ARG A 263 -58.89 -18.05 -21.17
C ARG A 263 -59.66 -17.07 -22.07
N LYS A 264 -58.99 -16.42 -23.03
CA LYS A 264 -59.51 -15.32 -23.87
C LYS A 264 -60.01 -14.11 -23.05
N ASP A 265 -59.53 -13.96 -21.81
CA ASP A 265 -59.83 -12.83 -20.91
C ASP A 265 -58.76 -11.74 -21.06
N TYR A 266 -58.90 -10.93 -22.11
CA TYR A 266 -57.95 -9.86 -22.42
C TYR A 266 -58.09 -8.64 -21.51
N ASP A 267 -59.32 -8.31 -21.08
CA ASP A 267 -59.57 -7.19 -20.18
C ASP A 267 -58.96 -7.44 -18.80
N GLY A 268 -59.11 -8.66 -18.26
CA GLY A 268 -58.46 -9.08 -17.03
C GLY A 268 -56.92 -9.07 -17.13
N ALA A 269 -56.36 -9.38 -18.30
CA ALA A 269 -54.92 -9.30 -18.54
C ALA A 269 -54.41 -7.85 -18.52
N VAL A 270 -55.13 -6.90 -19.12
CA VAL A 270 -54.80 -5.46 -19.09
C VAL A 270 -54.86 -4.92 -17.67
N ASP A 271 -55.89 -5.30 -16.89
CA ASP A 271 -56.05 -4.85 -15.50
C ASP A 271 -54.91 -5.36 -14.59
N LEU A 272 -54.47 -6.61 -14.79
CA LEU A 272 -53.30 -7.16 -14.09
C LEU A 272 -52.02 -6.37 -14.40
N CYS A 273 -51.82 -6.01 -15.66
CA CYS A 273 -50.69 -5.20 -16.11
C CYS A 273 -50.70 -3.79 -15.49
N LYS A 274 -51.86 -3.11 -15.55
CA LYS A 274 -52.05 -1.77 -14.95
C LYS A 274 -51.84 -1.77 -13.44
N LYS A 275 -52.30 -2.82 -12.73
CA LYS A 275 -52.15 -2.96 -11.28
C LYS A 275 -50.68 -3.12 -10.85
N SER A 276 -49.83 -3.69 -11.70
CA SER A 276 -48.42 -3.88 -11.39
C SER A 276 -47.56 -2.62 -11.58
N SER A 277 -47.93 -1.70 -12.48
CA SER A 277 -47.18 -0.46 -12.80
C SER A 277 -45.65 -0.64 -12.97
N SER A 278 -45.23 -1.83 -13.42
CA SER A 278 -43.83 -2.21 -13.60
C SER A 278 -43.43 -2.06 -15.07
N THR A 279 -42.13 -2.02 -15.35
CA THR A 279 -41.63 -2.00 -16.75
C THR A 279 -42.18 -3.18 -17.54
N LEU A 280 -42.17 -4.40 -16.96
CA LEU A 280 -42.82 -5.56 -17.56
C LEU A 280 -44.32 -5.34 -17.76
N GLY A 281 -45.04 -4.86 -16.74
CA GLY A 281 -46.48 -4.62 -16.83
C GLY A 281 -46.87 -3.60 -17.91
N ASN A 282 -46.09 -2.54 -18.08
CA ASN A 282 -46.33 -1.53 -19.12
C ASN A 282 -46.15 -2.12 -20.52
N SER A 283 -45.06 -2.88 -20.75
CA SER A 283 -44.84 -3.55 -22.04
C SER A 283 -45.90 -4.61 -22.33
N LEU A 284 -46.24 -5.46 -21.34
CA LEU A 284 -47.27 -6.49 -21.51
C LEU A 284 -48.67 -5.90 -21.72
N GLY A 285 -49.02 -4.83 -21.00
CA GLY A 285 -50.28 -4.12 -21.18
C GLY A 285 -50.40 -3.56 -22.60
N PHE A 286 -49.33 -2.95 -23.11
CA PHE A 286 -49.28 -2.44 -24.49
C PHE A 286 -49.53 -3.55 -25.53
N ILE A 287 -48.91 -4.73 -25.34
CA ILE A 287 -49.09 -5.90 -26.23
C ILE A 287 -50.55 -6.37 -26.25
N VAL A 288 -51.17 -6.51 -25.07
CA VAL A 288 -52.56 -7.02 -24.97
C VAL A 288 -53.57 -6.01 -25.54
N GLU A 289 -53.35 -4.72 -25.32
CA GLU A 289 -54.21 -3.63 -25.81
C GLU A 289 -54.14 -3.49 -27.34
N HIS A 290 -52.97 -3.72 -27.94
CA HIS A 290 -52.74 -3.61 -29.39
C HIS A 290 -52.67 -4.97 -30.11
N ARG A 291 -53.27 -6.02 -29.54
CA ARG A 291 -53.23 -7.41 -30.05
C ARG A 291 -53.72 -7.62 -31.50
N ASP A 292 -54.47 -6.67 -32.03
CA ASP A 292 -55.04 -6.73 -33.39
C ASP A 292 -54.19 -5.96 -34.42
N ALA A 293 -53.13 -5.29 -33.97
CA ALA A 293 -52.12 -4.69 -34.83
C ALA A 293 -51.10 -5.72 -35.33
N ASP A 294 -50.29 -5.31 -36.31
CA ASP A 294 -49.22 -6.13 -36.89
C ASP A 294 -48.20 -6.59 -35.84
N TRP A 295 -47.78 -7.85 -35.96
CA TRP A 295 -46.85 -8.51 -35.05
C TRP A 295 -45.53 -7.76 -34.89
N GLU A 296 -44.94 -7.36 -36.02
CA GLU A 296 -43.61 -6.76 -36.05
C GLU A 296 -43.66 -5.39 -35.34
N THR A 297 -44.70 -4.62 -35.64
CA THR A 297 -44.96 -3.32 -35.01
C THR A 297 -45.13 -3.44 -33.48
N VAL A 298 -45.93 -4.40 -33.01
CA VAL A 298 -46.19 -4.58 -31.57
C VAL A 298 -44.96 -5.09 -30.83
N CYS A 299 -44.28 -6.10 -31.38
CA CYS A 299 -43.07 -6.68 -30.78
C CYS A 299 -41.96 -5.63 -30.67
N GLN A 300 -41.70 -4.90 -31.76
CA GLN A 300 -40.68 -3.86 -31.79
C GLN A 300 -41.00 -2.72 -30.81
N THR A 301 -42.25 -2.24 -30.78
CA THR A 301 -42.63 -1.14 -29.87
C THR A 301 -42.55 -1.55 -28.41
N ALA A 302 -43.02 -2.76 -28.06
CA ALA A 302 -42.96 -3.27 -26.68
C ALA A 302 -41.52 -3.50 -26.21
N GLY A 303 -40.66 -4.02 -27.09
CA GLY A 303 -39.22 -4.18 -26.87
C GLY A 303 -38.53 -2.83 -26.67
N ASP A 304 -38.81 -1.84 -27.52
CA ASP A 304 -38.27 -0.49 -27.41
C ASP A 304 -38.71 0.21 -26.12
N MET A 305 -39.96 0.00 -25.70
CA MET A 305 -40.45 0.51 -24.40
C MET A 305 -39.65 -0.08 -23.24
N ALA A 306 -39.45 -1.40 -23.21
CA ALA A 306 -38.66 -2.07 -22.18
C ALA A 306 -37.20 -1.61 -22.20
N ALA A 307 -36.59 -1.53 -23.39
CA ALA A 307 -35.20 -1.12 -23.56
C ALA A 307 -34.98 0.33 -23.11
N ARG A 308 -35.91 1.25 -23.40
CA ARG A 308 -35.85 2.64 -22.93
C ARG A 308 -35.90 2.72 -21.40
N ASP A 309 -36.78 1.97 -20.75
CA ASP A 309 -36.89 1.93 -19.30
C ASP A 309 -35.62 1.36 -18.65
N ILE A 310 -35.12 0.22 -19.15
CA ILE A 310 -33.87 -0.41 -18.67
C ILE A 310 -32.71 0.57 -18.83
N ARG A 311 -32.60 1.26 -19.98
CA ARG A 311 -31.57 2.28 -20.22
C ARG A 311 -31.70 3.44 -19.25
N SER A 312 -32.91 3.89 -18.92
CA SER A 312 -33.15 4.91 -17.89
C SER A 312 -32.67 4.44 -16.50
N HIS A 313 -32.86 3.17 -16.16
CA HIS A 313 -32.33 2.62 -14.91
C HIS A 313 -30.80 2.56 -14.89
N LEU A 314 -30.18 2.18 -16.00
CA LEU A 314 -28.72 2.14 -16.14
C LEU A 314 -28.09 3.55 -16.09
N SER A 315 -28.68 4.54 -16.77
CA SER A 315 -28.17 5.92 -16.77
C SER A 315 -28.19 6.54 -15.36
N ARG A 316 -29.16 6.16 -14.53
CA ARG A 316 -29.28 6.64 -13.15
C ARG A 316 -28.29 6.02 -12.16
N ILE A 317 -27.64 4.90 -12.50
CA ILE A 317 -26.55 4.33 -11.70
C ILE A 317 -25.17 4.72 -12.23
N TYR A 318 -25.08 5.23 -13.46
CA TYR A 318 -23.83 5.66 -14.09
C TYR A 318 -22.98 6.63 -13.25
N PRO A 319 -23.56 7.60 -12.50
CA PRO A 319 -22.76 8.48 -11.65
C PRO A 319 -21.90 7.75 -10.61
N LEU A 320 -22.27 6.54 -10.16
CA LEU A 320 -21.44 5.75 -9.24
C LEU A 320 -20.10 5.35 -9.88
N THR A 321 -20.10 5.00 -11.17
CA THR A 321 -18.86 4.77 -11.93
C THR A 321 -18.03 6.04 -12.00
N VAL A 322 -18.65 7.18 -12.32
CA VAL A 322 -17.94 8.46 -12.41
C VAL A 322 -17.30 8.82 -11.07
N ILE A 323 -18.05 8.69 -9.97
CA ILE A 323 -17.53 8.93 -8.61
C ILE A 323 -16.38 7.98 -8.28
N SER A 324 -16.50 6.70 -8.64
CA SER A 324 -15.44 5.71 -8.38
C SER A 324 -14.14 6.01 -9.12
N SER A 325 -14.21 6.59 -10.32
CA SER A 325 -13.02 6.99 -11.09
C SER A 325 -12.48 8.35 -10.64
N LEU A 326 -13.35 9.29 -10.25
CA LEU A 326 -12.95 10.65 -9.88
C LEU A 326 -12.37 10.73 -8.46
N SER A 327 -12.86 9.91 -7.52
CA SER A 327 -12.43 9.97 -6.12
C SER A 327 -10.93 9.67 -5.92
N PRO A 328 -10.32 8.65 -6.56
CA PRO A 328 -8.88 8.40 -6.46
C PRO A 328 -8.05 9.52 -7.11
N LEU A 329 -8.55 10.10 -8.21
CA LEU A 329 -7.89 11.22 -8.88
C LEU A 329 -7.87 12.48 -8.01
N LEU A 330 -8.95 12.76 -7.29
CA LEU A 330 -9.00 13.83 -6.29
C LEU A 330 -8.08 13.54 -5.09
N GLY A 331 -8.01 12.29 -4.65
CA GLY A 331 -7.07 11.86 -3.60
C GLY A 331 -5.62 12.11 -4.01
N LEU A 332 -5.23 11.67 -5.21
CA LEU A 332 -3.92 11.91 -5.80
C LEU A 332 -3.64 13.41 -5.97
N PHE A 333 -4.60 14.18 -6.45
CA PHE A 333 -4.47 15.64 -6.51
C PHE A 333 -4.21 16.25 -5.12
N GLY A 334 -4.87 15.74 -4.08
CA GLY A 334 -4.60 16.11 -2.69
C GLY A 334 -3.14 15.89 -2.28
N THR A 335 -2.49 14.82 -2.76
CA THR A 335 -1.05 14.60 -2.47
C THR A 335 -0.16 15.60 -3.16
N ILE A 336 -0.48 15.98 -4.40
CA ILE A 336 0.29 16.98 -5.15
C ILE A 336 0.20 18.32 -4.43
N VAL A 337 -1.02 18.74 -4.03
CA VAL A 337 -1.24 19.98 -3.28
C VAL A 337 -0.52 19.93 -1.93
N GLY A 338 -0.66 18.84 -1.18
CA GLY A 338 -0.01 18.70 0.13
C GLY A 338 1.53 18.73 0.05
N MET A 339 2.13 18.15 -0.98
CA MET A 339 3.58 18.25 -1.21
C MET A 339 4.00 19.68 -1.58
N ILE A 340 3.22 20.40 -2.40
CA ILE A 340 3.50 21.80 -2.73
C ILE A 340 3.45 22.67 -1.47
N GLU A 341 2.44 22.49 -0.61
CA GLU A 341 2.34 23.17 0.68
C GLU A 341 3.54 22.83 1.58
N ALA A 342 3.92 21.56 1.65
CA ALA A 342 5.02 21.08 2.47
C ALA A 342 6.36 21.73 2.10
N PHE A 343 6.71 21.74 0.81
CA PHE A 343 7.95 22.37 0.34
C PHE A 343 7.93 23.90 0.48
N GLY A 344 6.77 24.54 0.30
CA GLY A 344 6.60 25.97 0.54
C GLY A 344 6.86 26.36 2.00
N LEU A 345 6.36 25.55 2.95
CA LEU A 345 6.59 25.78 4.38
C LEU A 345 8.05 25.57 4.77
N VAL A 346 8.72 24.53 4.25
CA VAL A 346 10.16 24.32 4.48
C VAL A 346 10.99 25.49 3.96
N ALA A 347 10.64 26.05 2.80
CA ALA A 347 11.31 27.23 2.25
C ALA A 347 11.13 28.51 3.10
N LEU A 348 10.02 28.62 3.84
CA LEU A 348 9.71 29.77 4.70
C LEU A 348 10.32 29.68 6.10
N PHE A 349 10.30 28.49 6.72
CA PHE A 349 10.68 28.31 8.12
C PHE A 349 12.12 27.79 8.31
N GLY A 350 12.81 27.36 7.25
CA GLY A 350 14.19 26.88 7.34
C GLY A 350 14.33 25.59 8.16
N ASP A 351 15.51 25.40 8.76
CA ASP A 351 15.92 24.12 9.39
C ASP A 351 15.29 23.86 10.77
N GLU A 352 14.80 24.91 11.46
CA GLU A 352 14.14 24.78 12.77
C GLU A 352 12.64 24.48 12.59
N GLY A 353 12.27 23.19 12.69
CA GLY A 353 10.87 22.73 12.65
C GLY A 353 10.39 22.28 11.26
N GLY A 354 11.21 22.43 10.22
CA GLY A 354 10.90 21.98 8.86
C GLY A 354 10.54 20.49 8.78
N ALA A 355 11.21 19.62 9.54
CA ALA A 355 10.96 18.18 9.52
C ALA A 355 9.58 17.78 10.09
N SER A 356 9.11 18.44 11.16
CA SER A 356 7.78 18.13 11.73
C SER A 356 6.66 18.66 10.84
N ILE A 357 6.82 19.88 10.32
CA ILE A 357 5.84 20.51 9.42
C ILE A 357 5.74 19.73 8.10
N LEU A 358 6.87 19.28 7.56
CA LEU A 358 6.93 18.43 6.38
C LEU A 358 6.23 17.08 6.64
N SER A 359 6.54 16.42 7.76
CA SER A 359 5.91 15.14 8.12
C SER A 359 4.40 15.25 8.28
N ASP A 360 3.90 16.34 8.87
CA ASP A 360 2.46 16.59 9.05
C ASP A 360 1.77 16.81 7.69
N SER A 361 2.36 17.63 6.82
CA SER A 361 1.82 17.93 5.48
C SER A 361 1.78 16.69 4.58
N ILE A 362 2.82 15.84 4.62
CA ILE A 362 2.85 14.57 3.89
C ILE A 362 1.83 13.58 4.46
N SER A 363 1.71 13.49 5.79
CA SER A 363 0.71 12.62 6.43
C SER A 363 -0.71 13.00 6.00
N LYS A 364 -1.03 14.30 6.05
CA LYS A 364 -2.29 14.86 5.57
C LYS A 364 -2.57 14.52 4.10
N ALA A 365 -1.58 14.66 3.23
CA ALA A 365 -1.67 14.28 1.82
C ALA A 365 -2.03 12.79 1.62
N LEU A 366 -1.37 11.90 2.37
CA LEU A 366 -1.61 10.46 2.30
C LEU A 366 -3.02 10.08 2.80
N ILE A 367 -3.51 10.73 3.85
CA ILE A 367 -4.88 10.53 4.36
C ILE A 367 -5.92 10.88 3.29
N THR A 368 -5.74 11.98 2.56
CA THR A 368 -6.65 12.38 1.48
C THR A 368 -6.69 11.37 0.34
N THR A 369 -5.55 10.74 0.01
CA THR A 369 -5.51 9.63 -0.97
C THR A 369 -6.23 8.40 -0.47
N ALA A 370 -5.97 8.00 0.78
CA ALA A 370 -6.63 6.86 1.39
C ALA A 370 -8.15 7.05 1.40
N ALA A 371 -8.63 8.25 1.73
CA ALA A 371 -10.06 8.57 1.71
C ALA A 371 -10.66 8.50 0.30
N GLY A 372 -9.94 8.96 -0.73
CA GLY A 372 -10.35 8.80 -2.12
C GLY A 372 -10.56 7.34 -2.53
N LEU A 373 -9.68 6.45 -2.06
CA LEU A 373 -9.82 5.00 -2.29
C LEU A 373 -10.98 4.39 -1.50
N VAL A 374 -11.16 4.81 -0.24
CA VAL A 374 -12.27 4.36 0.62
C VAL A 374 -13.63 4.72 0.02
N VAL A 375 -13.75 5.85 -0.68
CA VAL A 375 -14.99 6.21 -1.40
C VAL A 375 -15.11 5.44 -2.73
N ALA A 376 -14.00 5.26 -3.44
CA ALA A 376 -13.99 4.65 -4.77
C ALA A 376 -14.37 3.17 -4.78
N MET A 377 -13.74 2.37 -3.91
CA MET A 377 -13.91 0.92 -3.83
C MET A 377 -15.38 0.48 -3.64
N PRO A 378 -16.13 1.00 -2.65
CA PRO A 378 -17.53 0.64 -2.50
C PRO A 378 -18.39 1.16 -3.64
N SER A 379 -18.09 2.36 -4.16
CA SER A 379 -18.87 2.96 -5.27
C SER A 379 -18.84 2.10 -6.53
N ILE A 380 -17.66 1.59 -6.92
CA ILE A 380 -17.54 0.72 -8.11
C ILE A 380 -18.17 -0.65 -7.87
N ALA A 381 -18.03 -1.22 -6.67
CA ALA A 381 -18.62 -2.50 -6.32
C ALA A 381 -20.15 -2.45 -6.40
N VAL A 382 -20.76 -1.42 -5.79
CA VAL A 382 -22.21 -1.21 -5.83
C VAL A 382 -22.70 -0.98 -7.26
N TYR A 383 -21.97 -0.22 -8.07
CA TYR A 383 -22.31 -0.02 -9.48
C TYR A 383 -22.42 -1.34 -10.24
N PHE A 384 -21.41 -2.22 -10.12
CA PHE A 384 -21.43 -3.51 -10.83
C PHE A 384 -22.53 -4.44 -10.33
N ILE A 385 -22.78 -4.48 -9.02
CA ILE A 385 -23.89 -5.26 -8.44
C ILE A 385 -25.24 -4.77 -9.00
N LEU A 386 -25.47 -3.46 -9.00
CA LEU A 386 -26.71 -2.88 -9.52
C LEU A 386 -26.84 -3.05 -11.03
N LYS A 387 -25.75 -2.88 -11.78
CA LYS A 387 -25.71 -3.10 -13.23
C LYS A 387 -26.07 -4.54 -13.57
N SER A 388 -25.42 -5.51 -12.94
CA SER A 388 -25.71 -6.94 -13.14
C SER A 388 -27.16 -7.26 -12.79
N ARG A 389 -27.67 -6.72 -11.67
CA ARG A 389 -29.07 -6.89 -11.27
C ARG A 389 -30.04 -6.32 -12.31
N ILE A 390 -29.81 -5.10 -12.81
CA ILE A 390 -30.68 -4.45 -13.81
C ILE A 390 -30.63 -5.23 -15.13
N SER A 391 -29.44 -5.67 -15.58
CA SER A 391 -29.30 -6.47 -16.79
C SER A 391 -30.04 -7.82 -16.69
N ASN A 392 -29.93 -8.52 -15.55
CA ASN A 392 -30.65 -9.76 -15.32
C ASN A 392 -32.18 -9.58 -15.26
N LEU A 393 -32.65 -8.42 -14.77
CA LEU A 393 -34.07 -8.07 -14.81
C LEU A 393 -34.51 -7.70 -16.23
N GLY A 394 -33.65 -7.04 -17.01
CA GLY A 394 -33.90 -6.73 -18.41
C GLY A 394 -34.13 -7.98 -19.26
N SER A 395 -33.25 -8.98 -19.13
CA SER A 395 -33.42 -10.28 -19.80
C SER A 395 -34.73 -10.99 -19.39
N GLN A 396 -35.15 -10.89 -18.13
CA GLN A 396 -36.44 -11.42 -17.69
C GLN A 396 -37.64 -10.68 -18.31
N ILE A 397 -37.50 -9.37 -18.56
CA ILE A 397 -38.53 -8.58 -19.23
C ILE A 397 -38.66 -9.02 -20.69
N GLU A 398 -37.54 -9.17 -21.38
CA GLU A 398 -37.49 -9.65 -22.78
C GLU A 398 -38.15 -11.03 -22.91
N MET A 399 -37.76 -12.00 -22.07
CA MET A 399 -38.40 -13.33 -22.06
C MET A 399 -39.90 -13.26 -21.77
N GLY A 400 -40.32 -12.36 -20.88
CA GLY A 400 -41.73 -12.15 -20.56
C GLY A 400 -42.53 -11.58 -21.74
N ILE A 401 -41.94 -10.61 -22.46
CA ILE A 401 -42.49 -10.04 -23.69
C ILE A 401 -42.65 -11.14 -24.75
N GLU A 402 -41.57 -11.86 -25.06
CA GLU A 402 -41.59 -12.94 -26.06
C GLU A 402 -42.65 -13.99 -25.74
N SER A 403 -42.77 -14.39 -24.46
CA SER A 403 -43.73 -15.39 -24.03
C SER A 403 -45.19 -14.98 -24.31
N VAL A 404 -45.56 -13.74 -23.97
CA VAL A 404 -46.92 -13.21 -24.16
C VAL A 404 -47.22 -12.97 -25.64
N VAL A 405 -46.24 -12.42 -26.35
CA VAL A 405 -46.32 -12.14 -27.78
C VAL A 405 -46.53 -13.46 -28.56
N ASN A 406 -45.76 -14.50 -28.25
CA ASN A 406 -45.97 -15.85 -28.80
C ASN A 406 -47.36 -16.42 -28.46
N ALA A 407 -47.83 -16.26 -27.22
CA ALA A 407 -49.13 -16.78 -26.79
C ALA A 407 -50.32 -16.16 -27.55
N ILE A 408 -50.21 -14.90 -28.01
CA ILE A 408 -51.27 -14.20 -28.74
C ILE A 408 -51.22 -14.51 -30.25
N TYR A 409 -50.04 -14.41 -30.87
CA TYR A 409 -49.93 -14.40 -32.32
C TYR A 409 -49.57 -15.76 -32.94
N LEU A 410 -48.83 -16.63 -32.24
CA LEU A 410 -48.53 -17.97 -32.76
C LEU A 410 -49.71 -18.93 -32.56
N ASN A 411 -50.41 -18.86 -31.42
CA ASN A 411 -51.63 -19.64 -31.22
C ASN A 411 -52.73 -19.28 -32.23
N LYS A 412 -52.83 -17.99 -32.64
CA LYS A 412 -53.76 -17.51 -33.69
C LYS A 412 -53.51 -18.14 -35.08
N LYS A 413 -52.32 -18.68 -35.37
CA LYS A 413 -52.01 -19.34 -36.67
C LYS A 413 -52.42 -20.81 -36.71
N THR A 414 -52.76 -21.40 -35.56
CA THR A 414 -53.12 -22.82 -35.40
C THR A 414 -54.63 -23.06 -35.24
N GLU A 415 -55.41 -22.02 -34.95
CA GLU A 415 -56.87 -21.99 -35.18
C GLU A 415 -57.12 -21.54 -36.63
#